data_AF-J3INI0-F1
#
_entry.id   AF-J3INI0-F1
#
_cell.length_a   1.000
_cell.length_b   1.000
_cell.length_c   1.000
_cell.angle_alpha   90.00
_cell.angle_beta   90.00
_cell.angle_gamma   90.00
#
_symmetry.space_group_name_H-M   'P 1'
#
loop_
_entity.id
_entity.type
_entity.pdbx_description
1 polymer ?
#
loop_
_entity_poly.entity_id
_entity_poly.type
_entity_poly.pdbx_seq_one_letter_code
_entity_poly.pdbx_strand_id
1 'polypeptide(L)'
;MTAIIGRLSLIIAVPFFVLLFTNAKPGIGLAWDFANISGLFSAVFMLILFIYSGRPLAKPYYDGKFFMNLHRDLGYAATALAVIHIGILLIKEPLTIEYLLPSASWTMLSGLWAMILLMFALPISLPSVRKKIWGTQKSFKRWHYGLSVAIMLLILLHIVGVGFYIKEIWKVTFLSALAVLITFLPLLPRKPLERGDGPRKRNTGILASWLTCSFMIVVILLSAGYALLANSDLPYE
;
A
#
# COMPACT_ATOMS: atom_id res chain seq x y z
N MET A 1 14.12 15.61 5.57
CA MET A 1 13.64 14.90 4.37
C MET A 1 14.30 13.54 4.22
N THR A 2 15.64 13.48 4.24
CA THR A 2 16.45 12.26 4.16
C THR A 2 15.96 11.10 5.03
N ALA A 3 15.64 11.34 6.30
CA ALA A 3 15.13 10.29 7.19
C ALA A 3 13.78 9.68 6.77
N ILE A 4 12.85 10.48 6.21
CA ILE A 4 11.58 9.94 5.67
C ILE A 4 11.87 9.16 4.39
N ILE A 5 12.67 9.72 3.48
CA ILE A 5 13.05 9.06 2.23
C ILE A 5 13.69 7.70 2.54
N GLY A 6 14.66 7.65 3.43
CA GLY A 6 15.35 6.42 3.82
C GLY A 6 14.39 5.39 4.40
N ARG A 7 13.50 5.79 5.32
CA ARG A 7 12.48 4.87 5.90
C ARG A 7 11.52 4.34 4.84
N LEU A 8 10.95 5.22 4.00
CA LEU A 8 10.04 4.81 2.94
C LEU A 8 10.74 3.89 1.94
N SER A 9 11.97 4.22 1.55
CA SER A 9 12.77 3.39 0.64
C SER A 9 13.01 2.00 1.24
N LEU A 10 13.37 1.92 2.53
CA LEU A 10 13.53 0.63 3.21
C LEU A 10 12.22 -0.15 3.28
N ILE A 11 11.10 0.49 3.63
CA ILE A 11 9.80 -0.17 3.71
C ILE A 11 9.31 -0.66 2.34
N ILE A 12 9.68 0.02 1.25
CA ILE A 12 9.35 -0.40 -0.13
C ILE A 12 10.30 -1.50 -0.60
N ALA A 13 11.61 -1.33 -0.37
CA ALA A 13 12.64 -2.24 -0.84
C ALA A 13 12.61 -3.59 -0.11
N VAL A 14 12.43 -3.60 1.22
CA VAL A 14 12.52 -4.84 2.01
C VAL A 14 11.48 -5.88 1.58
N PRO A 15 10.16 -5.58 1.50
CA PRO A 15 9.18 -6.54 1.00
C PRO A 15 9.46 -6.94 -0.44
N PHE A 16 9.89 -6.01 -1.30
CA PHE A 16 10.23 -6.33 -2.69
C PHE A 16 11.36 -7.35 -2.77
N PHE A 17 12.51 -7.09 -2.13
CA PHE A 17 13.65 -8.00 -2.17
C PHE A 17 13.38 -9.31 -1.42
N VAL A 18 12.81 -9.24 -0.22
CA VAL A 18 12.54 -10.42 0.60
C VAL A 18 11.51 -11.33 -0.07
N LEU A 19 10.41 -10.78 -0.60
CA LEU A 19 9.33 -11.63 -1.14
C LEU A 19 9.65 -12.16 -2.54
N LEU A 20 10.39 -11.40 -3.37
CA LEU A 20 10.55 -11.72 -4.79
C LEU A 20 11.91 -12.33 -5.15
N PHE A 21 12.99 -12.01 -4.43
CA PHE A 21 14.33 -12.55 -4.75
C PHE A 21 14.72 -13.76 -3.90
N THR A 22 13.92 -14.12 -2.90
CA THR A 22 14.07 -15.40 -2.21
C THR A 22 13.14 -16.42 -2.87
N ASN A 23 13.71 -17.45 -3.50
CA ASN A 23 12.97 -18.44 -4.31
C ASN A 23 12.15 -17.81 -5.44
N ALA A 24 12.82 -17.03 -6.30
CA ALA A 24 12.18 -16.42 -7.47
C ALA A 24 11.43 -17.46 -8.30
N LYS A 25 10.21 -17.12 -8.71
CA LYS A 25 9.40 -17.95 -9.61
C LYS A 25 9.71 -17.56 -11.06
N PRO A 26 9.62 -18.52 -12.00
CA PRO A 26 9.60 -18.18 -13.42
C PRO A 26 8.52 -17.14 -13.69
N GLY A 27 8.82 -16.16 -14.53
CA GLY A 27 7.80 -15.27 -15.07
C GLY A 27 6.75 -16.07 -15.84
N ILE A 28 5.49 -15.66 -15.69
CA ILE A 28 4.38 -16.20 -16.48
C ILE A 28 4.22 -15.40 -17.77
N GLY A 29 4.44 -14.08 -17.67
CA GLY A 29 4.33 -13.17 -18.80
C GLY A 29 4.46 -11.74 -18.32
N LEU A 30 5.09 -10.90 -19.13
CA LEU A 30 5.45 -9.52 -18.76
C LEU A 30 4.28 -8.73 -18.16
N ALA A 31 3.10 -8.77 -18.77
CA ALA A 31 1.94 -8.04 -18.29
C ALA A 31 1.37 -8.63 -17.00
N TRP A 32 1.36 -9.95 -16.88
CA TRP A 32 0.87 -10.66 -15.70
C TRP A 32 1.78 -10.38 -14.49
N ASP A 33 3.10 -10.50 -14.67
CA ASP A 33 4.07 -10.24 -13.62
C ASP A 33 4.04 -8.77 -13.19
N PHE A 34 4.05 -7.84 -14.14
CA PHE A 34 3.93 -6.41 -13.85
C PHE A 34 2.66 -6.08 -13.06
N ALA A 35 1.52 -6.65 -13.44
CA ALA A 35 0.25 -6.44 -12.74
C ALA A 35 0.31 -6.95 -11.31
N ASN A 36 0.84 -8.14 -11.08
CA ASN A 36 0.93 -8.73 -9.74
C ASN A 36 1.91 -7.97 -8.83
N ILE A 37 3.09 -7.57 -9.34
CA ILE A 37 4.03 -6.76 -8.54
C ILE A 37 3.43 -5.39 -8.21
N SER A 38 2.69 -4.78 -9.14
CA SER A 38 1.95 -3.55 -8.86
C SER A 38 0.91 -3.75 -7.74
N GLY A 39 0.20 -4.88 -7.73
CA GLY A 39 -0.72 -5.26 -6.65
C GLY A 39 -0.03 -5.42 -5.29
N LEU A 40 1.15 -6.05 -5.25
CA LEU A 40 1.97 -6.15 -4.03
C LEU A 40 2.40 -4.78 -3.52
N PHE A 41 2.86 -3.88 -4.41
CA PHE A 41 3.22 -2.53 -3.99
C PHE A 41 2.01 -1.69 -3.54
N SER A 42 0.82 -1.92 -4.09
CA SER A 42 -0.41 -1.35 -3.54
C SER A 42 -0.59 -1.73 -2.06
N ALA A 43 -0.43 -3.01 -1.73
CA ALA A 43 -0.48 -3.49 -0.35
C ALA A 43 0.60 -2.86 0.55
N VAL A 44 1.82 -2.70 0.03
CA VAL A 44 2.92 -2.01 0.73
C VAL A 44 2.54 -0.55 1.01
N PHE A 45 1.99 0.18 0.05
CA PHE A 45 1.53 1.56 0.26
C PHE A 45 0.40 1.62 1.30
N MET A 46 -0.52 0.66 1.27
CA MET A 46 -1.56 0.53 2.30
C MET A 46 -0.96 0.33 3.71
N LEU A 47 0.10 -0.46 3.86
CA LEU A 47 0.82 -0.60 5.14
C LEU A 47 1.50 0.71 5.56
N ILE A 48 2.14 1.41 4.61
CA ILE A 48 2.77 2.71 4.86
C ILE A 48 1.75 3.74 5.39
N LEU A 49 0.48 3.69 4.97
CA LEU A 49 -0.56 4.59 5.46
C LEU A 49 -0.82 4.47 6.97
N PHE A 50 -0.64 3.28 7.56
CA PHE A 50 -0.72 3.09 9.02
C PHE A 50 0.49 3.71 9.74
N ILE A 51 1.66 3.71 9.13
CA ILE A 51 2.86 4.38 9.66
C ILE A 51 2.68 5.89 9.61
N TYR A 52 2.28 6.41 8.45
CA TYR A 52 2.08 7.84 8.19
C TYR A 52 0.60 8.21 8.23
N SER A 53 -0.01 8.09 9.41
CA SER A 53 -1.46 8.27 9.67
C SER A 53 -2.00 9.72 9.55
N GLY A 54 -1.41 10.57 8.70
CA GLY A 54 -1.76 11.99 8.55
C GLY A 54 -1.40 12.90 9.74
N ARG A 55 -0.80 12.34 10.80
CA ARG A 55 -0.40 13.07 12.01
C ARG A 55 1.07 13.51 11.91
N PRO A 56 1.42 14.70 12.43
CA PRO A 56 2.81 15.14 12.49
C PRO A 56 3.71 14.15 13.24
N LEU A 57 4.95 14.03 12.78
CA LEU A 57 6.03 13.31 13.47
C LEU A 57 6.99 14.30 14.13
N ALA A 58 7.72 13.85 15.15
CA ALA A 58 8.76 14.66 15.79
C ALA A 58 9.92 14.94 14.83
N LYS A 59 10.27 13.95 14.01
CA LYS A 59 11.31 14.06 12.97
C LYS A 59 10.81 13.47 11.66
N PRO A 60 10.85 14.23 10.54
CA PRO A 60 11.20 15.64 10.41
C PRO A 60 10.14 16.57 11.00
N TYR A 61 10.58 17.73 11.50
CA TYR A 61 9.72 18.72 12.15
C TYR A 61 8.97 19.61 11.12
N TYR A 62 8.10 18.97 10.33
CA TYR A 62 7.28 19.61 9.30
C TYR A 62 5.87 19.93 9.79
N ASP A 63 5.15 20.76 9.03
CA ASP A 63 3.75 21.04 9.32
C ASP A 63 2.83 19.82 9.16
N GLY A 64 1.66 19.89 9.81
CA GLY A 64 0.67 18.81 9.69
C GLY A 64 0.14 18.65 8.27
N LYS A 65 0.25 19.70 7.43
CA LYS A 65 -0.18 19.69 6.03
C LYS A 65 0.67 18.72 5.21
N PHE A 66 1.99 18.65 5.45
CA PHE A 66 2.85 17.64 4.83
C PHE A 66 2.33 16.22 5.08
N PHE A 67 2.11 15.84 6.34
CA PHE A 67 1.71 14.46 6.67
C PHE A 67 0.29 14.13 6.19
N MET A 68 -0.62 15.11 6.23
CA MET A 68 -1.96 14.95 5.69
C MET A 68 -1.95 14.74 4.18
N ASN A 69 -1.16 15.54 3.44
CA ASN A 69 -0.99 15.37 2.01
C ASN A 69 -0.30 14.05 1.69
N LEU A 70 0.76 13.69 2.42
CA LEU A 70 1.47 12.43 2.22
C LEU A 70 0.52 11.23 2.37
N HIS A 71 -0.29 11.20 3.44
CA HIS A 71 -1.27 10.15 3.66
C HIS A 71 -2.32 10.11 2.55
N ARG A 72 -2.86 11.27 2.14
CA ARG A 72 -3.82 11.35 1.04
C ARG A 72 -3.22 10.85 -0.27
N ASP A 73 -2.05 11.35 -0.63
CA ASP A 73 -1.41 11.08 -1.92
C ASP A 73 -0.93 9.63 -2.00
N LEU A 74 -0.43 9.04 -0.91
CA LEU A 74 -0.15 7.61 -0.82
C LEU A 74 -1.43 6.76 -0.95
N GLY A 75 -2.55 7.22 -0.40
CA GLY A 75 -3.86 6.58 -0.59
C GLY A 75 -4.25 6.52 -2.06
N TYR A 76 -4.12 7.64 -2.78
CA TYR A 76 -4.36 7.67 -4.22
C TYR A 76 -3.38 6.78 -4.99
N ALA A 77 -2.10 6.78 -4.61
CA ALA A 77 -1.10 5.93 -5.27
C ALA A 77 -1.39 4.44 -5.05
N ALA A 78 -1.76 4.03 -3.83
CA ALA A 78 -2.15 2.65 -3.53
C ALA A 78 -3.36 2.22 -4.37
N THR A 79 -4.41 3.05 -4.45
CA THR A 79 -5.57 2.76 -5.29
C THR A 79 -5.21 2.70 -6.77
N ALA A 80 -4.39 3.62 -7.27
CA ALA A 80 -3.94 3.60 -8.66
C ALA A 80 -3.20 2.30 -9.01
N LEU A 81 -2.30 1.83 -8.14
CA LEU A 81 -1.62 0.55 -8.31
C LEU A 81 -2.59 -0.64 -8.27
N ALA A 82 -3.60 -0.62 -7.39
CA ALA A 82 -4.64 -1.66 -7.35
C ALA A 82 -5.49 -1.67 -8.63
N VAL A 83 -5.85 -0.48 -9.15
CA VAL A 83 -6.57 -0.36 -10.43
C VAL A 83 -5.71 -0.86 -11.58
N ILE A 84 -4.41 -0.55 -11.61
CA ILE A 84 -3.47 -1.07 -12.62
C ILE A 84 -3.40 -2.60 -12.55
N HIS A 85 -3.25 -3.15 -11.35
CA HIS A 85 -3.24 -4.60 -11.11
C HIS A 85 -4.49 -5.28 -11.68
N ILE A 86 -5.68 -4.83 -11.28
CA ILE A 86 -6.95 -5.42 -11.72
C ILE A 86 -7.18 -5.17 -13.21
N GLY A 87 -6.96 -3.94 -13.69
CA GLY A 87 -7.23 -3.53 -15.06
C GLY A 87 -6.37 -4.28 -16.08
N ILE A 88 -5.07 -4.45 -15.79
CA ILE A 88 -4.19 -5.23 -16.66
C ILE A 88 -4.61 -6.70 -16.70
N LEU A 89 -4.93 -7.30 -15.54
CA LEU A 89 -5.39 -8.69 -15.48
C LEU A 89 -6.70 -8.89 -16.25
N LEU A 90 -7.69 -8.01 -16.11
CA LEU A 90 -8.95 -8.12 -16.85
C LEU A 90 -8.77 -7.98 -18.37
N ILE A 91 -7.81 -7.17 -18.82
CA ILE A 91 -7.55 -6.96 -20.26
C ILE A 91 -6.70 -8.08 -20.85
N LYS A 92 -5.68 -8.55 -20.12
CA LYS A 92 -4.67 -9.50 -20.62
C LYS A 92 -4.97 -10.94 -20.30
N GLU A 93 -5.77 -11.20 -19.28
CA GLU A 93 -6.22 -12.53 -18.87
C GLU A 93 -7.77 -12.54 -18.80
N PRO A 94 -8.48 -12.64 -19.93
CA PRO A 94 -9.94 -12.45 -19.96
C PRO A 94 -10.72 -13.38 -19.03
N LEU A 95 -10.19 -14.58 -18.74
CA LEU A 95 -10.77 -15.54 -17.79
C LEU A 95 -10.83 -14.99 -16.35
N THR A 96 -10.04 -13.96 -16.02
CA THR A 96 -10.10 -13.30 -14.70
C THR A 96 -11.43 -12.61 -14.44
N ILE A 97 -12.27 -12.39 -15.46
CA ILE A 97 -13.63 -11.88 -15.25
C ILE A 97 -14.48 -12.84 -14.40
N GLU A 98 -14.21 -14.15 -14.44
CA GLU A 98 -14.90 -15.14 -13.61
C GLU A 98 -14.62 -14.92 -12.13
N TYR A 99 -13.46 -14.34 -11.79
CA TYR A 99 -13.10 -14.01 -10.41
C TYR A 99 -13.86 -12.79 -9.84
N LEU A 100 -14.64 -12.09 -10.68
CA LEU A 100 -15.56 -11.03 -10.23
C LEU A 100 -16.93 -11.58 -9.79
N LEU A 101 -17.23 -12.85 -10.10
CA LEU A 101 -18.51 -13.46 -9.78
C LEU A 101 -18.55 -13.95 -8.31
N PRO A 102 -19.73 -14.00 -7.67
CA PRO A 102 -19.88 -14.53 -6.31
C PRO A 102 -19.45 -16.01 -6.15
N SER A 103 -19.35 -16.75 -7.25
CA SER A 103 -18.87 -18.14 -7.29
C SER A 103 -17.34 -18.28 -7.19
N ALA A 104 -16.60 -17.17 -7.27
CA ALA A 104 -15.15 -17.18 -7.15
C ALA A 104 -14.70 -17.67 -5.76
N SER A 105 -13.45 -18.13 -5.68
CA SER A 105 -12.88 -18.54 -4.40
C SER A 105 -12.85 -17.36 -3.41
N TRP A 106 -12.98 -17.67 -2.11
CA TRP A 106 -12.89 -16.65 -1.04
C TRP A 106 -11.63 -15.80 -1.12
N THR A 107 -10.53 -16.39 -1.58
CA THR A 107 -9.28 -15.69 -1.85
C THR A 107 -9.47 -14.55 -2.85
N MET A 108 -10.14 -14.80 -3.98
CA MET A 108 -10.37 -13.77 -5.00
C MET A 108 -11.43 -12.76 -4.55
N LEU A 109 -12.51 -13.24 -3.93
CA LEU A 109 -13.55 -12.38 -3.37
C LEU A 109 -12.99 -11.42 -2.32
N SER A 110 -12.00 -11.84 -1.52
CA SER A 110 -11.37 -10.96 -0.54
C SER A 110 -10.64 -9.78 -1.19
N GLY A 111 -9.93 -10.00 -2.32
CA GLY A 111 -9.32 -8.94 -3.11
C GLY A 111 -10.36 -7.98 -3.70
N LEU A 112 -11.47 -8.53 -4.21
CA LEU A 112 -12.58 -7.73 -4.73
C LEU A 112 -13.22 -6.85 -3.63
N TRP A 113 -13.52 -7.44 -2.46
CA TRP A 113 -14.07 -6.68 -1.34
C TRP A 113 -13.10 -5.62 -0.82
N ALA A 114 -11.81 -5.92 -0.76
CA ALA A 114 -10.79 -4.92 -0.42
C ALA A 114 -10.83 -3.73 -1.38
N MET A 115 -10.90 -4.00 -2.69
CA MET A 115 -10.98 -2.96 -3.71
C MET A 115 -12.26 -2.12 -3.59
N ILE A 116 -13.42 -2.78 -3.40
CA ILE A 116 -14.70 -2.09 -3.20
C ILE A 116 -14.63 -1.17 -1.98
N LEU A 117 -14.16 -1.68 -0.83
CA LEU A 117 -14.03 -0.89 0.38
C LEU A 117 -13.03 0.26 0.23
N LEU A 118 -11.93 0.05 -0.50
CA LEU A 118 -10.95 1.10 -0.81
C LEU A 118 -11.58 2.20 -1.68
N MET A 119 -12.36 1.83 -2.69
CA MET A 119 -13.10 2.76 -3.54
C MET A 119 -14.16 3.56 -2.77
N PHE A 120 -14.74 3.00 -1.71
CA PHE A 120 -15.59 3.75 -0.78
C PHE A 120 -14.79 4.62 0.19
N ALA A 121 -13.66 4.13 0.71
CA ALA A 121 -12.85 4.82 1.71
C ALA A 121 -12.30 6.16 1.21
N LEU A 122 -11.88 6.23 -0.07
CA LEU A 122 -11.34 7.43 -0.69
C LEU A 122 -12.32 8.64 -0.67
N PRO A 123 -13.49 8.57 -1.31
CA PRO A 123 -14.43 9.70 -1.37
C PRO A 123 -14.95 10.08 0.02
N ILE A 124 -15.20 9.10 0.88
CA ILE A 124 -15.59 9.30 2.28
C ILE A 124 -14.55 10.12 3.05
N SER A 125 -13.27 9.95 2.72
CA SER A 125 -12.16 10.64 3.39
C SER A 125 -11.96 12.08 2.90
N LEU A 126 -12.63 12.50 1.83
CA LEU A 126 -12.54 13.88 1.33
C LEU A 126 -13.08 14.86 2.37
N PRO A 127 -12.42 16.02 2.60
CA PRO A 127 -12.85 16.97 3.62
C PRO A 127 -14.31 17.44 3.49
N SER A 128 -14.80 17.61 2.26
CA SER A 128 -16.17 18.03 1.94
C SER A 128 -17.21 16.96 2.29
N VAL A 129 -16.91 15.69 2.02
CA VAL A 129 -17.80 14.55 2.30
C VAL A 129 -17.75 14.20 3.78
N ARG A 130 -16.54 14.12 4.34
CA ARG A 130 -16.32 13.79 5.75
C ARG A 130 -17.08 14.71 6.70
N LYS A 131 -17.06 16.02 6.44
CA LYS A 131 -17.75 17.00 7.29
C LYS A 131 -19.27 16.86 7.25
N LYS A 132 -19.83 16.27 6.19
CA LYS A 132 -21.27 16.03 6.05
C LYS A 132 -21.72 14.74 6.75
N ILE A 133 -20.92 13.68 6.66
CA ILE A 133 -21.28 12.36 7.18
C ILE A 133 -20.99 12.24 8.68
N TRP A 134 -19.87 12.79 9.16
CA TRP A 134 -19.48 12.64 10.57
C TRP A 134 -19.61 13.95 11.34
N GLY A 135 -20.42 13.94 12.40
CA GLY A 135 -20.57 15.08 13.30
C GLY A 135 -19.31 15.42 14.11
N THR A 136 -18.38 14.48 14.28
CA THR A 136 -17.10 14.73 15.00
C THR A 136 -15.90 14.08 14.32
N GLN A 137 -14.74 14.73 14.46
CA GLN A 137 -13.46 14.18 13.97
C GLN A 137 -13.08 12.86 14.64
N LYS A 138 -13.48 12.65 15.90
CA LYS A 138 -13.24 11.40 16.64
C LYS A 138 -14.01 10.24 16.02
N SER A 139 -15.29 10.46 15.67
CA SER A 139 -16.12 9.44 15.01
C SER A 139 -15.55 9.03 13.66
N PHE A 140 -15.19 10.00 12.82
CA PHE A 140 -14.53 9.73 11.54
C PHE A 140 -13.26 8.90 11.70
N LYS A 141 -12.36 9.28 12.62
CA LYS A 141 -11.10 8.55 12.84
C LYS A 141 -11.34 7.09 13.24
N ARG A 142 -12.34 6.81 14.07
CA ARG A 142 -12.69 5.44 14.49
C ARG A 142 -13.19 4.62 13.30
N TRP A 143 -14.13 5.17 12.53
CA TRP A 143 -14.67 4.50 11.35
C TRP A 143 -13.62 4.29 10.26
N HIS A 144 -12.86 5.32 9.93
CA HIS A 144 -11.80 5.24 8.92
C HIS A 144 -10.71 4.23 9.32
N TYR A 145 -10.31 4.19 10.60
CA TYR A 145 -9.38 3.17 11.09
C TYR A 145 -9.98 1.77 10.96
N GLY A 146 -11.20 1.53 11.46
CA GLY A 146 -11.85 0.22 11.37
C GLY A 146 -11.99 -0.28 9.93
N LEU A 147 -12.39 0.61 9.01
CA LEU A 147 -12.46 0.32 7.58
C LEU A 147 -11.08 -0.01 6.99
N SER A 148 -10.04 0.75 7.37
CA SER A 148 -8.67 0.51 6.89
C SER A 148 -8.14 -0.85 7.38
N VAL A 149 -8.43 -1.23 8.62
CA VAL A 149 -8.08 -2.56 9.17
C VAL A 149 -8.78 -3.66 8.38
N ALA A 150 -10.09 -3.51 8.11
CA ALA A 150 -10.84 -4.49 7.33
C ALA A 150 -10.27 -4.65 5.91
N ILE A 151 -9.94 -3.54 5.23
CA ILE A 151 -9.28 -3.56 3.92
C ILE A 151 -7.94 -4.30 4.00
N MET A 152 -7.11 -4.00 5.00
CA MET A 152 -5.80 -4.65 5.17
C MET A 152 -5.91 -6.15 5.42
N LEU A 153 -6.88 -6.60 6.23
CA LEU A 153 -7.13 -8.02 6.47
C LEU A 153 -7.57 -8.74 5.19
N LEU A 154 -8.43 -8.12 4.39
CA LEU A 154 -8.87 -8.67 3.10
C LEU A 154 -7.73 -8.74 2.09
N ILE A 155 -6.87 -7.71 2.04
CA ILE A 155 -5.64 -7.73 1.22
C ILE A 155 -4.71 -8.86 1.65
N LEU A 156 -4.51 -9.05 2.96
CA LEU A 156 -3.66 -10.12 3.49
C LEU A 156 -4.22 -11.51 3.15
N LEU A 157 -5.53 -11.71 3.32
CA LEU A 157 -6.22 -12.94 2.95
C LEU A 157 -6.06 -13.23 1.45
N HIS A 158 -6.20 -12.20 0.60
CA HIS A 158 -6.01 -12.32 -0.84
C HIS A 158 -4.57 -12.73 -1.19
N ILE A 159 -3.57 -12.02 -0.67
CA ILE A 159 -2.15 -12.26 -0.99
C ILE A 159 -1.71 -13.65 -0.49
N VAL A 160 -2.06 -14.02 0.74
CA VAL A 160 -1.74 -15.33 1.34
C VAL A 160 -2.48 -16.45 0.65
N GLY A 161 -3.77 -16.27 0.35
CA GLY A 161 -4.58 -17.28 -0.31
C GLY A 161 -4.17 -17.55 -1.75
N VAL A 162 -3.70 -16.54 -2.49
CA VAL A 162 -3.14 -16.73 -3.85
C VAL A 162 -1.79 -17.42 -3.77
N GLY A 163 -0.93 -17.00 -2.84
CA GLY A 163 0.29 -17.69 -2.48
C GLY A 163 1.38 -17.75 -3.57
N PHE A 164 1.17 -17.20 -4.77
CA PHE A 164 2.11 -17.38 -5.90
C PHE A 164 3.55 -16.97 -5.57
N TYR A 165 3.74 -15.78 -4.99
CA TYR A 165 5.06 -15.25 -4.58
C TYR A 165 5.45 -15.59 -3.15
N ILE A 166 4.49 -16.02 -2.33
CA ILE A 166 4.64 -16.07 -0.87
C ILE A 166 4.26 -17.40 -0.23
N LYS A 167 4.19 -18.50 -1.00
CA LYS A 167 3.74 -19.82 -0.52
C LYS A 167 4.57 -20.36 0.64
N GLU A 168 5.84 -19.96 0.75
CA GLU A 168 6.70 -20.39 1.84
C GLU A 168 6.17 -19.90 3.20
N ILE A 169 6.08 -20.82 4.17
CA ILE A 169 5.51 -20.53 5.49
C ILE A 169 6.17 -19.34 6.19
N TRP A 170 7.48 -19.15 6.02
CA TRP A 170 8.20 -18.04 6.62
C TRP A 170 7.82 -16.69 5.97
N LYS A 171 7.53 -16.65 4.66
CA LYS A 171 7.04 -15.44 3.97
C LYS A 171 5.63 -15.08 4.42
N VAL A 172 4.74 -16.08 4.50
CA VAL A 172 3.39 -15.92 5.05
C VAL A 172 3.45 -15.37 6.47
N THR A 173 4.27 -16.00 7.33
CA THR A 173 4.41 -15.62 8.74
C THR A 173 4.98 -14.21 8.87
N PHE A 174 6.05 -13.90 8.13
CA PHE A 174 6.68 -12.58 8.13
C PHE A 174 5.70 -11.48 7.69
N LEU A 175 5.02 -11.66 6.55
CA LEU A 175 4.08 -10.67 6.03
C LEU A 175 2.90 -10.47 6.98
N SER A 176 2.34 -11.56 7.52
CA SER A 176 1.22 -11.50 8.46
C SER A 176 1.61 -10.78 9.75
N ALA A 177 2.77 -11.13 10.33
CA ALA A 177 3.28 -10.48 11.54
C ALA A 177 3.55 -8.99 11.30
N LEU A 178 4.18 -8.64 10.17
CA LEU A 178 4.45 -7.26 9.79
C LEU A 178 3.15 -6.46 9.62
N ALA A 179 2.16 -7.02 8.92
CA ALA A 179 0.87 -6.38 8.72
C ALA A 179 0.14 -6.13 10.04
N VAL A 180 0.13 -7.11 10.94
CA VAL A 180 -0.44 -6.98 12.28
C VAL A 180 0.26 -5.86 13.05
N LEU A 181 1.59 -5.94 13.20
CA LEU A 181 2.37 -4.96 13.97
C LEU A 181 2.16 -3.52 13.47
N ILE A 182 2.22 -3.32 12.15
CA ILE A 182 2.04 -2.01 11.54
C ILE A 182 0.60 -1.49 11.73
N THR A 183 -0.40 -2.37 11.61
CA THR A 183 -1.81 -2.00 11.77
C THR A 183 -2.11 -1.49 13.18
N PHE A 184 -1.44 -2.03 14.21
CA PHE A 184 -1.59 -1.56 15.60
C PHE A 184 -0.86 -0.24 15.90
N LEU A 185 0.10 0.17 15.07
CA LEU A 185 0.94 1.36 15.31
C LEU A 185 0.16 2.67 15.55
N PRO A 186 -0.94 2.98 14.84
CA PRO A 186 -1.73 4.20 15.10
C PRO A 186 -2.43 4.24 16.46
N LEU A 187 -2.59 3.09 17.13
CA LEU A 187 -3.23 2.96 18.43
C LEU A 187 -2.24 3.23 19.58
N LEU A 188 -0.94 3.11 19.32
CA LEU A 188 0.07 3.33 20.35
C LEU A 188 0.14 4.81 20.77
N PRO A 189 0.33 5.09 22.07
CA PRO A 189 0.55 6.45 22.54
C PRO A 189 1.82 7.01 21.90
N ARG A 190 1.70 8.18 21.27
CA ARG A 190 2.86 8.86 20.70
C ARG A 190 3.51 9.76 21.74
N LYS A 191 4.82 9.56 21.92
CA LYS A 191 5.83 10.61 21.97
C LYS A 191 5.27 12.04 21.89
N PRO A 192 5.16 12.88 22.94
CA PRO A 192 4.99 14.31 22.73
C PRO A 192 6.02 14.79 21.72
N LEU A 193 5.62 15.68 20.81
CA LEU A 193 6.53 16.18 19.80
C LEU A 193 7.60 17.00 20.52
N GLU A 194 8.81 16.45 20.65
CA GLU A 194 9.98 17.23 21.04
C GLU A 194 10.08 18.40 20.07
N ARG A 195 10.10 19.62 20.62
CA ARG A 195 10.26 20.84 19.85
C ARG A 195 11.64 20.76 19.22
N GLY A 196 11.69 20.56 17.91
CA GLY A 196 12.96 20.64 17.19
C GLY A 196 13.58 22.02 17.37
N ASP A 197 14.90 22.11 17.22
CA ASP A 197 15.62 23.38 17.25
C ASP A 197 15.13 24.27 16.10
N GLY A 198 14.26 25.24 16.42
CA GLY A 198 13.74 26.23 15.48
C GLY A 198 12.26 26.08 15.05
N PRO A 199 11.78 26.99 14.19
CA PRO A 199 10.39 27.01 13.73
C PRO A 199 10.10 25.84 12.79
N ARG A 200 8.88 25.31 12.89
CA ARG A 200 8.37 24.26 12.01
C ARG A 200 8.35 24.72 10.56
N LYS A 201 8.90 23.92 9.64
CA LYS A 201 8.87 24.23 8.20
C LYS A 201 7.42 24.26 7.71
N ARG A 202 7.03 25.39 7.11
CA ARG A 202 5.69 25.65 6.57
C ARG A 202 5.64 25.40 5.06
N ASN A 203 4.44 25.29 4.50
CA ASN A 203 4.20 25.14 3.07
C ASN A 203 4.84 23.88 2.46
N THR A 204 5.04 22.85 3.29
CA THR A 204 5.67 21.59 2.88
C THR A 204 4.71 20.64 2.16
N GLY A 205 3.45 21.04 1.92
CA GLY A 205 2.43 20.19 1.31
C GLY A 205 2.78 19.70 -0.10
N ILE A 206 3.42 20.53 -0.94
CA ILE A 206 3.83 20.15 -2.30
C ILE A 206 4.97 19.12 -2.29
N LEU A 207 5.86 19.19 -1.30
CA LEU A 207 6.94 18.24 -1.13
C LEU A 207 6.43 16.83 -0.84
N ALA A 208 5.30 16.70 -0.14
CA ALA A 208 4.66 15.42 0.08
C ALA A 208 4.18 14.81 -1.25
N SER A 209 3.56 15.62 -2.11
CA SER A 209 3.08 15.17 -3.42
C SER A 209 4.23 14.79 -4.35
N TRP A 210 5.32 15.56 -4.40
CA TRP A 210 6.52 15.20 -5.15
C TRP A 210 7.17 13.92 -4.63
N LEU A 211 7.21 13.73 -3.31
CA LEU A 211 7.73 12.53 -2.69
C LEU A 211 6.91 11.30 -3.08
N THR A 212 5.57 11.37 -2.95
CA THR A 212 4.68 10.28 -3.37
C THR A 212 4.83 9.99 -4.86
N CYS A 213 4.88 11.01 -5.72
CA CYS A 213 5.06 10.85 -7.16
C CYS A 213 6.39 10.16 -7.49
N SER A 214 7.48 10.56 -6.81
CA SER A 214 8.79 9.94 -6.98
C SER A 214 8.76 8.45 -6.60
N PHE A 215 8.14 8.10 -5.47
CA PHE A 215 7.99 6.70 -5.06
C PHE A 215 7.08 5.91 -6.00
N MET A 216 6.03 6.52 -6.53
CA MET A 216 5.16 5.89 -7.54
C MET A 216 5.95 5.53 -8.81
N ILE A 217 6.78 6.45 -9.30
CA ILE A 217 7.67 6.20 -10.45
C ILE A 217 8.63 5.06 -10.15
N VAL A 218 9.30 5.09 -8.99
CA VAL A 218 10.23 4.03 -8.57
C VAL A 218 9.53 2.68 -8.50
N VAL A 219 8.34 2.61 -7.92
CA VAL A 219 7.55 1.38 -7.82
C VAL A 219 7.16 0.85 -9.20
N ILE A 220 6.71 1.71 -10.12
CA ILE A 220 6.40 1.31 -11.49
C ILE A 220 7.64 0.74 -12.19
N LEU A 221 8.80 1.40 -12.04
CA LEU A 221 10.06 0.93 -12.61
C LEU A 221 10.51 -0.40 -11.99
N LEU A 222 10.32 -0.60 -10.69
CA LEU A 222 10.61 -1.88 -10.02
C LEU A 222 9.67 -2.99 -10.48
N SER A 223 8.37 -2.72 -10.65
CA SER A 223 7.41 -3.68 -11.22
C SER A 223 7.79 -4.08 -12.65
N ALA A 224 8.18 -3.10 -13.49
CA ALA A 224 8.59 -3.35 -14.87
C ALA A 224 9.93 -4.10 -14.93
N GLY A 225 10.90 -3.70 -14.11
CA GLY A 225 12.19 -4.37 -13.98
C GLY A 225 12.05 -5.82 -13.52
N TYR A 226 11.19 -6.08 -12.53
CA TYR A 226 10.87 -7.44 -12.12
C TYR A 226 10.26 -8.26 -13.27
N ALA A 227 9.24 -7.72 -13.94
CA ALA A 227 8.59 -8.41 -15.05
C ALA A 227 9.62 -8.77 -16.15
N LEU A 228 10.50 -7.84 -16.51
CA LEU A 228 11.56 -8.09 -17.50
C LEU A 228 12.55 -9.16 -17.04
N LEU A 229 13.02 -9.10 -15.79
CA LEU A 229 13.98 -10.06 -15.24
C LEU A 229 13.39 -11.46 -15.08
N ALA A 230 12.13 -11.57 -14.64
CA ALA A 230 11.45 -12.84 -14.45
C ALA A 230 11.15 -13.55 -15.80
N ASN A 231 11.08 -12.79 -16.89
CA ASN A 231 10.78 -13.29 -18.24
C ASN A 231 11.99 -13.20 -19.20
N SER A 232 13.15 -12.73 -18.76
CA SER A 232 14.39 -12.90 -19.51
C SER A 232 14.84 -14.34 -19.28
N ASP A 233 15.06 -15.10 -20.36
CA ASP A 233 15.60 -16.47 -20.32
C ASP A 233 16.94 -16.49 -19.59
N LEU A 234 16.92 -16.54 -18.25
CA LEU A 234 18.09 -16.89 -17.46
C LEU A 234 18.23 -18.41 -17.59
N PRO A 235 19.38 -18.92 -18.07
CA PRO A 235 19.59 -20.35 -18.13
C PRO A 235 19.38 -20.93 -16.74
N TYR A 236 18.45 -21.87 -16.61
CA TYR A 236 18.28 -22.66 -15.42
C TYR A 236 19.52 -23.56 -15.30
N GLU A 237 20.47 -23.20 -14.44
CA GLU A 237 21.47 -24.14 -13.91
C GLU A 237 20.86 -24.97 -12.78
#